data_AF-A0A4Y2D865-F1
#
_entry.id   AF-A0A4Y2D865-F1
#
_cell.length_a   1.000
_cell.length_b   1.000
_cell.length_c   1.000
_cell.angle_alpha   90.00
_cell.angle_beta   90.00
_cell.angle_gamma   90.00
#
_symmetry.space_group_name_H-M   'P 1'
#
loop_
_entity.id
_entity.type
_entity.pdbx_description
1 polymer ?
#
loop_
_entity_poly.entity_id
_entity_poly.type
_entity_poly.pdbx_seq_one_letter_code
_entity_poly.pdbx_strand_id
1 'polypeptide(L)'
;MLHYNLPRHRKKVSSVNPTHNDVKEAWNILESNFEPTSKARLAVLINEFFGLKFNPEEETTGIFCKRVDEKKTQVTEAGFEIPELLIALQLIRRLQAEYDHLVQTLYRLTDEEFNHREVEKQLVNEAGRIQLKPKDLNLDYTENAYTVGSFRQQETRKKCFELSGAVLDP
;
A
#
# COMPACT_ATOMS: atom_id res chain seq x y z
N MET A 1 45.78 -7.60 29.68
CA MET A 1 44.45 -6.93 29.61
C MET A 1 44.67 -5.43 29.75
N LEU A 2 44.55 -4.68 28.67
CA LEU A 2 44.67 -3.21 28.69
C LEU A 2 43.29 -2.62 28.97
N HIS A 3 43.13 -1.97 30.13
CA HIS A 3 41.94 -1.20 30.47
C HIS A 3 42.04 0.19 29.84
N TYR A 4 41.22 0.46 28.82
CA TYR A 4 41.06 1.80 28.26
C TYR A 4 40.07 2.60 29.12
N ASN A 5 40.59 3.55 29.91
CA ASN A 5 39.78 4.57 30.57
C ASN A 5 39.50 5.72 29.59
N LEU A 6 38.27 5.84 29.13
CA LEU A 6 37.79 7.03 28.40
C LEU A 6 37.33 8.10 29.39
N PRO A 7 37.78 9.37 29.29
CA PRO A 7 37.33 10.43 30.18
C PRO A 7 35.85 10.76 29.94
N ARG A 8 35.02 10.67 30.98
CA ARG A 8 33.65 11.23 30.96
C ARG A 8 33.73 12.75 31.16
N HIS A 9 33.64 13.50 30.07
CA HIS A 9 33.35 14.93 30.16
C HIS A 9 31.88 15.16 30.57
N ARG A 10 31.63 15.35 31.86
CA ARG A 10 30.41 16.02 32.33
C ARG A 10 30.57 17.52 32.08
N LYS A 11 29.75 18.09 31.19
CA LYS A 11 29.60 19.55 31.08
C LYS A 11 29.00 20.06 32.40
N LYS A 12 29.67 21.01 33.05
CA LYS A 12 29.15 21.70 34.24
C LYS A 12 28.01 22.62 33.78
N VAL A 13 26.85 22.50 34.40
CA VAL A 13 25.75 23.46 34.23
C VAL A 13 26.04 24.62 35.18
N SER A 14 26.39 25.78 34.62
CA SER A 14 26.49 27.04 35.36
C SER A 14 25.10 27.62 35.58
N SER A 15 24.79 27.99 36.82
CA SER A 15 23.57 28.72 37.21
C SER A 15 23.60 30.12 36.58
N VAL A 16 22.58 30.46 35.79
CA VAL A 16 22.40 31.79 35.18
C VAL A 16 21.04 32.35 35.62
N ASN A 17 21.02 33.57 36.15
CA ASN A 17 19.81 34.30 36.52
C ASN A 17 19.24 35.02 35.27
N PRO A 18 17.94 34.90 34.92
CA PRO A 18 17.48 35.27 33.59
C PRO A 18 17.14 36.77 33.45
N THR A 19 17.82 37.43 32.52
CA THR A 19 17.41 38.68 31.86
C THR A 19 16.66 38.37 30.56
N HIS A 20 16.01 39.35 29.92
CA HIS A 20 15.21 39.15 28.69
C HIS A 20 16.00 38.52 27.51
N ASN A 21 17.33 38.64 27.50
CA ASN A 21 18.20 37.96 26.52
C ASN A 21 18.41 36.46 26.84
N ASP A 22 18.35 36.07 28.12
CA ASP A 22 18.49 34.69 28.57
C ASP A 22 17.31 33.81 28.17
N VAL A 23 16.13 34.36 27.91
CA VAL A 23 14.96 33.55 27.52
C VAL A 23 15.14 32.98 26.11
N LYS A 24 15.59 33.80 25.16
CA LYS A 24 15.87 33.34 23.79
C LYS A 24 17.08 32.42 23.74
N GLU A 25 18.09 32.71 24.55
CA GLU A 25 19.29 31.88 24.67
C GLU A 25 18.99 30.54 25.34
N ALA A 26 18.17 30.52 26.40
CA ALA A 26 17.66 29.31 27.04
C ALA A 26 16.78 28.49 26.09
N TRP A 27 15.92 29.13 25.29
CA TRP A 27 15.14 28.45 24.24
C TRP A 27 16.05 27.84 23.17
N ASN A 28 17.05 28.56 22.65
CA ASN A 28 17.99 28.00 21.68
C ASN A 28 18.84 26.86 22.26
N ILE A 29 19.20 26.91 23.54
CA ILE A 29 19.91 25.82 24.23
C ILE A 29 19.00 24.61 24.41
N LEU A 30 17.73 24.81 24.76
CA LEU A 30 16.75 23.73 24.84
C LEU A 30 16.50 23.14 23.45
N GLU A 31 16.26 23.97 22.45
CA GLU A 31 16.08 23.57 21.06
C GLU A 31 17.31 22.80 20.56
N SER A 32 18.53 23.27 20.77
CA SER A 32 19.74 22.56 20.33
C SER A 32 20.01 21.24 21.08
N ASN A 33 19.62 21.11 22.35
CA ASN A 33 19.89 19.90 23.16
C ASN A 33 18.73 18.89 23.15
N PHE A 34 17.51 19.36 22.89
CA PHE A 34 16.29 18.56 22.85
C PHE A 34 15.67 18.50 21.45
N GLU A 35 16.27 19.14 20.44
CA GLU A 35 15.95 18.88 19.05
C GLU A 35 16.20 17.40 18.80
N PRO A 36 15.17 16.66 18.38
CA PRO A 36 15.33 15.24 18.16
C PRO A 36 16.07 14.96 16.84
N THR A 37 16.62 15.96 16.14
CA THR A 37 17.38 15.85 14.88
C THR A 37 18.82 15.31 15.06
N SER A 38 19.03 14.36 15.97
CA SER A 38 20.31 13.65 16.03
C SER A 38 20.48 12.76 14.79
N LYS A 39 21.70 12.69 14.25
CA LYS A 39 22.04 11.77 13.14
C LYS A 39 21.65 10.32 13.44
N ALA A 40 21.68 9.92 14.71
CA ALA A 40 21.26 8.60 15.16
C ALA A 40 19.75 8.37 14.99
N ARG A 41 18.90 9.33 15.40
CA ARG A 41 17.45 9.25 15.18
C ARG A 41 17.13 9.22 13.69
N LEU A 42 17.76 10.08 12.89
CA LEU A 42 17.55 10.09 11.45
C LEU A 42 17.92 8.74 10.82
N ALA A 43 19.05 8.14 11.21
CA ALA A 43 19.44 6.81 10.72
C ALA A 43 18.40 5.74 11.07
N VAL A 44 17.86 5.75 12.29
CA VAL A 44 16.79 4.83 12.71
C VAL A 44 15.54 5.04 11.85
N LEU A 45 15.07 6.27 11.69
CA LEU A 45 13.86 6.58 10.92
C LEU A 45 14.00 6.21 9.44
N ILE A 46 15.16 6.45 8.83
CA ILE A 46 15.45 6.06 7.45
C ILE A 46 15.46 4.54 7.30
N ASN A 47 16.09 3.83 8.24
CA ASN A 47 16.08 2.36 8.24
C ASN A 47 14.67 1.81 8.39
N GLU A 48 13.85 2.40 9.26
CA GLU A 48 12.45 2.02 9.44
C GLU A 48 11.63 2.31 8.18
N PHE A 49 11.81 3.48 7.55
CA PHE A 49 11.11 3.86 6.33
C PHE A 49 11.34 2.85 5.21
N PHE A 50 12.60 2.54 4.88
CA PHE A 50 12.94 1.54 3.87
C PHE A 50 12.74 0.09 4.34
N GLY A 51 12.52 -0.09 5.63
CA GLY A 51 12.16 -1.37 6.26
C GLY A 51 10.66 -1.69 6.18
N LEU A 52 9.81 -0.71 5.87
CA LEU A 52 8.38 -0.94 5.67
C LEU A 52 8.14 -1.96 4.56
N LYS A 53 7.22 -2.87 4.82
CA LYS A 53 6.78 -3.90 3.88
C LYS A 53 5.27 -4.03 3.98
N PHE A 54 4.64 -4.18 2.81
CA PHE A 54 3.23 -4.48 2.73
C PHE A 54 2.99 -5.91 3.21
N ASN A 55 2.01 -6.09 4.12
CA ASN A 55 1.55 -7.40 4.53
C ASN A 55 0.04 -7.56 4.24
N PRO A 56 -0.34 -8.31 3.19
CA PRO A 56 -1.74 -8.47 2.79
C PRO A 56 -2.59 -9.24 3.81
N GLU A 57 -1.97 -10.00 4.71
CA GLU A 57 -2.68 -10.75 5.76
C GLU A 57 -3.02 -9.87 6.97
N GLU A 58 -2.25 -8.79 7.20
CA GLU A 58 -2.37 -7.92 8.38
C GLU A 58 -2.98 -6.55 8.05
N GLU A 59 -2.84 -6.06 6.82
CA GLU A 59 -3.25 -4.72 6.44
C GLU A 59 -3.76 -4.61 5.00
N THR A 60 -4.56 -3.58 4.74
CA THR A 60 -4.98 -3.21 3.39
C THR A 60 -3.94 -2.31 2.73
N THR A 61 -3.96 -2.22 1.40
CA THR A 61 -3.08 -1.31 0.64
C THR A 61 -3.17 0.13 1.13
N GLY A 62 -4.37 0.62 1.47
CA GLY A 62 -4.55 1.97 2.00
C GLY A 62 -3.90 2.16 3.38
N ILE A 63 -3.95 1.15 4.25
CA ILE A 63 -3.26 1.20 5.55
C ILE A 63 -1.73 1.24 5.34
N PHE A 64 -1.21 0.45 4.42
CA PHE A 64 0.20 0.47 4.07
C PHE A 64 0.66 1.84 3.55
N CYS A 65 -0.07 2.43 2.59
CA CYS A 65 0.23 3.76 2.08
C CYS A 65 0.27 4.81 3.21
N LYS A 66 -0.71 4.74 4.13
CA LYS A 66 -0.75 5.62 5.29
C LYS A 66 0.47 5.46 6.20
N ARG A 67 0.94 4.23 6.47
CA ARG A 67 2.15 4.00 7.28
C ARG A 67 3.40 4.59 6.61
N VAL A 68 3.50 4.51 5.28
CA VAL A 68 4.58 5.14 4.52
C VAL A 68 4.53 6.66 4.67
N ASP A 69 3.35 7.28 4.58
CA ASP A 69 3.18 8.72 4.73
C ASP A 69 3.45 9.21 6.18
N GLU A 70 2.99 8.46 7.18
CA GLU A 70 3.29 8.73 8.59
C GLU A 70 4.81 8.67 8.86
N LYS A 71 5.49 7.67 8.29
CA LYS A 71 6.95 7.54 8.45
C LYS A 71 7.72 8.61 7.66
N LYS A 72 7.27 8.97 6.46
CA LYS A 72 7.76 10.12 5.69
C LYS A 72 7.69 11.39 6.54
N THR A 73 6.54 11.65 7.15
CA THR A 73 6.33 12.82 8.01
C THR A 73 7.31 12.84 9.18
N GLN A 74 7.52 11.71 9.86
CA GLN A 74 8.51 11.62 10.95
C GLN A 74 9.96 11.90 10.49
N VAL A 75 10.32 11.50 9.27
CA VAL A 75 11.64 11.79 8.69
C VAL A 75 11.77 13.28 8.36
N THR A 76 10.73 13.91 7.82
CA THR A 76 10.67 15.36 7.59
C THR A 76 10.79 16.14 8.91
N GLU A 77 10.08 15.72 9.95
CA GLU A 77 10.19 16.28 11.31
C GLU A 77 11.57 16.05 11.95
N ALA A 78 12.36 15.11 11.43
CA ALA A 78 13.75 14.92 11.84
C ALA A 78 14.74 15.77 11.01
N GLY A 79 14.24 16.71 10.19
CA GLY A 79 15.03 17.66 9.42
C GLY A 79 15.54 17.10 8.09
N PHE A 80 14.95 16.03 7.57
CA PHE A 80 15.32 15.46 6.28
C PHE A 80 14.09 15.23 5.41
N GLU A 81 14.06 15.83 4.23
CA GLU A 81 13.00 15.57 3.26
C GLU A 81 13.37 14.38 2.37
N ILE A 82 12.53 13.36 2.35
CA ILE A 82 12.73 12.20 1.48
C ILE A 82 12.36 12.62 0.04
N PRO A 83 13.26 12.41 -0.95
CA PRO A 83 12.93 12.64 -2.35
C PRO A 83 11.66 11.91 -2.78
N GLU A 84 10.83 12.61 -3.53
CA GLU A 84 9.54 12.12 -4.02
C GLU A 84 9.64 10.75 -4.73
N LEU A 85 10.66 10.62 -5.58
CA LEU A 85 11.01 9.37 -6.26
C LEU A 85 11.19 8.20 -5.27
N LEU A 86 11.88 8.41 -4.16
CA LEU A 86 12.13 7.35 -3.18
C LEU A 86 10.87 6.97 -2.40
N ILE A 87 9.96 7.92 -2.17
CA ILE A 87 8.66 7.64 -1.55
C ILE A 87 7.79 6.79 -2.48
N ALA A 88 7.68 7.21 -3.74
CA ALA A 88 6.96 6.48 -4.77
C ALA A 88 7.53 5.06 -4.98
N LEU A 89 8.86 4.93 -5.02
CA LEU A 89 9.53 3.62 -5.08
C LEU A 89 9.25 2.77 -3.83
N GLN A 90 9.21 3.36 -2.63
CA GLN A 90 8.92 2.64 -1.39
C GLN A 90 7.51 2.04 -1.38
N LEU A 91 6.53 2.71 -2.00
CA LEU A 91 5.16 2.22 -2.13
C LEU A 91 5.06 0.97 -3.03
N ILE A 92 5.93 0.84 -4.04
CA ILE A 92 5.88 -0.27 -5.01
C ILE A 92 6.92 -1.37 -4.75
N ARG A 93 7.93 -1.10 -3.92
CA ARG A 93 9.02 -2.01 -3.61
C ARG A 93 8.55 -3.05 -2.59
N ARG A 94 8.20 -4.26 -3.08
CA ARG A 94 7.72 -5.45 -2.34
C ARG A 94 6.20 -5.55 -2.20
N LEU A 95 5.48 -5.19 -3.25
CA LEU A 95 4.09 -5.62 -3.41
C LEU A 95 4.02 -7.08 -3.84
N GLN A 96 2.86 -7.69 -3.70
CA GLN A 96 2.60 -9.05 -4.21
C GLN A 96 2.49 -9.06 -5.75
N ALA A 97 2.59 -10.24 -6.35
CA ALA A 97 2.63 -10.44 -7.80
C ALA A 97 1.38 -9.94 -8.54
N GLU A 98 0.24 -9.84 -7.86
CA GLU A 98 -1.00 -9.31 -8.41
C GLU A 98 -0.87 -7.85 -8.87
N TYR A 99 0.09 -7.11 -8.31
CA TYR A 99 0.39 -5.72 -8.66
C TYR A 99 1.44 -5.59 -9.77
N ASP A 100 2.05 -6.67 -10.27
CA ASP A 100 3.19 -6.61 -11.19
C ASP A 100 2.89 -5.80 -12.46
N HIS A 101 1.70 -5.98 -13.04
CA HIS A 101 1.29 -5.23 -14.24
C HIS A 101 1.18 -3.72 -13.96
N LEU A 102 0.62 -3.36 -12.79
CA LEU A 102 0.55 -1.96 -12.38
C LEU A 102 1.97 -1.40 -12.21
N VAL A 103 2.84 -2.11 -11.50
CA VAL A 103 4.22 -1.69 -11.25
C VAL A 103 4.97 -1.47 -12.58
N GLN A 104 4.81 -2.35 -13.56
CA GLN A 104 5.39 -2.16 -14.89
C GLN A 104 4.84 -0.91 -15.60
N THR A 105 3.55 -0.62 -15.46
CA THR A 105 2.93 0.58 -16.04
C THR A 105 3.46 1.84 -15.37
N LEU A 106 3.57 1.84 -14.04
CA LEU A 106 4.11 2.95 -13.25
C LEU A 106 5.55 3.29 -13.63
N TYR A 107 6.40 2.30 -13.94
CA TYR A 107 7.77 2.54 -14.40
C TYR A 107 7.88 3.21 -15.78
N ARG A 108 6.78 3.32 -16.53
CA ARG A 108 6.77 3.98 -17.85
C ARG A 108 6.32 5.44 -17.77
N LEU A 109 5.90 5.90 -16.59
CA LEU A 109 5.55 7.29 -16.34
C LEU A 109 6.79 8.18 -16.46
N THR A 110 6.58 9.46 -16.79
CA THR A 110 7.68 10.43 -16.72
C THR A 110 8.03 10.76 -15.27
N ASP A 111 9.17 11.40 -15.04
CA ASP A 111 9.61 11.80 -13.70
C ASP A 111 8.60 12.77 -13.03
N GLU A 112 7.91 13.59 -13.82
CA GLU A 112 6.86 14.50 -13.34
C GLU A 112 5.57 13.77 -12.92
N GLU A 113 5.23 12.71 -13.64
CA GLU A 113 4.04 11.89 -13.39
C GLU A 113 4.28 10.89 -12.25
N PHE A 114 5.52 10.42 -12.07
CA PHE A 114 5.90 9.46 -11.04
C PHE A 114 6.12 10.13 -9.68
N ASN A 115 5.01 10.46 -9.00
CA ASN A 115 5.01 11.05 -7.67
C ASN A 115 4.20 10.20 -6.67
N HIS A 116 4.43 10.40 -5.36
CA HIS A 116 3.87 9.55 -4.30
C HIS A 116 2.35 9.50 -4.33
N ARG A 117 1.71 10.65 -4.61
CA ARG A 117 0.26 10.79 -4.59
C ARG A 117 -0.40 10.04 -5.73
N GLU A 118 0.16 10.13 -6.94
CA GLU A 118 -0.39 9.41 -8.09
C GLU A 118 -0.14 7.90 -7.95
N VAL A 119 1.02 7.49 -7.45
CA VAL A 119 1.31 6.07 -7.17
C VAL A 119 0.35 5.51 -6.12
N GLU A 120 0.15 6.19 -4.99
CA GLU A 120 -0.80 5.78 -3.96
C GLU A 120 -2.21 5.61 -4.51
N LYS A 121 -2.69 6.60 -5.28
CA LYS A 121 -4.01 6.56 -5.90
C LYS A 121 -4.17 5.35 -6.82
N GLN A 122 -3.18 5.07 -7.67
CA GLN A 122 -3.24 3.90 -8.56
C GLN A 122 -3.19 2.58 -7.79
N LEU A 123 -2.41 2.51 -6.70
CA LEU A 123 -2.36 1.32 -5.83
C LEU A 123 -3.71 1.04 -5.16
N VAL A 124 -4.38 2.06 -4.64
CA VAL A 124 -5.71 1.92 -4.02
C VAL A 124 -6.75 1.48 -5.05
N ASN A 125 -6.73 2.05 -6.25
CA ASN A 125 -7.62 1.65 -7.34
C ASN A 125 -7.40 0.18 -7.76
N GLU A 126 -6.14 -0.22 -7.89
CA GLU A 126 -5.77 -1.58 -8.27
C GLU A 126 -6.14 -2.60 -7.19
N ALA A 127 -5.98 -2.25 -5.92
CA ALA A 127 -6.47 -3.08 -4.82
C ALA A 127 -7.98 -3.32 -4.91
N GLY A 128 -8.76 -2.27 -5.25
CA GLY A 128 -10.19 -2.40 -5.52
C GLY A 128 -10.48 -3.37 -6.68
N ARG A 129 -9.73 -3.27 -7.78
CA ARG A 129 -9.86 -4.16 -8.94
C ARG A 129 -9.53 -5.62 -8.59
N ILE A 130 -8.44 -5.85 -7.85
CA ILE A 130 -8.01 -7.18 -7.42
C ILE A 130 -9.08 -7.84 -6.54
N GLN A 131 -9.73 -7.09 -5.64
CA GLN A 131 -10.80 -7.62 -4.79
C GLN A 131 -12.09 -7.95 -5.54
N LEU A 132 -12.35 -7.30 -6.68
CA LEU A 132 -13.55 -7.54 -7.49
C LEU A 132 -13.38 -8.74 -8.43
N LYS A 133 -12.17 -8.96 -8.96
CA LYS A 133 -11.87 -10.01 -9.94
C LYS A 133 -12.33 -11.44 -9.54
N PRO A 134 -12.23 -11.89 -8.27
CA PRO A 134 -12.76 -13.19 -7.85
C PRO A 134 -14.28 -13.25 -7.77
N LYS A 135 -14.97 -12.12 -7.56
CA LYS A 135 -16.44 -12.07 -7.49
C LYS A 135 -17.08 -12.25 -8.87
N ASP A 136 -16.42 -11.74 -9.91
CA ASP A 136 -16.84 -11.92 -11.30
C ASP A 136 -16.60 -13.36 -11.80
N LEU A 137 -15.56 -14.02 -11.29
CA LEU A 137 -15.23 -15.41 -11.64
C LEU A 137 -16.06 -16.45 -10.88
N ASN A 138 -16.69 -16.10 -9.76
CA ASN A 138 -17.67 -16.93 -9.04
C ASN A 138 -19.11 -16.77 -9.56
N LEU A 139 -19.29 -16.23 -10.78
CA LEU A 139 -20.56 -16.36 -11.51
C LEU A 139 -20.65 -17.78 -12.11
N ASP A 140 -20.86 -18.75 -11.22
CA ASP A 140 -21.12 -20.15 -11.56
C ASP A 140 -22.46 -20.25 -12.29
N TYR A 141 -22.39 -20.47 -13.61
CA TYR A 141 -23.38 -21.14 -14.47
C TYR A 141 -24.88 -20.90 -14.18
N THR A 142 -25.43 -19.74 -14.52
CA THR A 142 -26.86 -19.69 -14.87
C THR A 142 -27.02 -20.00 -16.36
N GLU A 143 -27.20 -21.28 -16.63
CA GLU A 143 -27.76 -21.91 -17.83
C GLU A 143 -27.61 -21.14 -19.16
N ASN A 144 -26.63 -21.58 -19.95
CA ASN A 144 -26.55 -21.30 -21.36
C ASN A 144 -27.94 -21.56 -21.99
N ALA A 145 -28.53 -20.55 -22.66
CA ALA A 145 -29.87 -20.61 -23.26
C ALA A 145 -30.09 -21.76 -24.28
N TYR A 146 -29.02 -22.48 -24.62
CA TYR A 146 -29.04 -23.67 -25.47
C TYR A 146 -29.65 -24.91 -24.78
N THR A 147 -29.71 -24.98 -23.45
CA THR A 147 -30.31 -26.13 -22.74
C THR A 147 -31.84 -26.02 -22.64
N VAL A 148 -32.38 -24.81 -22.50
CA VAL A 148 -33.84 -24.54 -22.40
C VAL A 148 -34.58 -24.92 -23.69
N GLY A 149 -33.90 -24.92 -24.84
CA GLY A 149 -34.47 -25.36 -26.12
C GLY A 149 -34.69 -26.88 -26.25
N SER A 150 -33.91 -27.69 -25.52
CA SER A 150 -33.98 -29.16 -25.65
C SER A 150 -35.23 -29.76 -25.01
N PHE A 151 -35.83 -29.09 -24.03
CA PHE A 151 -37.07 -29.57 -23.39
C PHE A 151 -38.30 -29.36 -24.28
N ARG A 152 -38.38 -28.22 -24.98
CA ARG A 152 -39.49 -27.94 -25.92
C ARG A 152 -39.46 -28.78 -27.19
N GLN A 153 -38.30 -29.34 -27.55
CA GLN A 153 -38.18 -30.18 -28.74
C GLN A 153 -38.47 -31.68 -28.48
N GLN A 154 -38.44 -32.13 -27.21
CA GLN A 154 -38.87 -33.49 -26.85
C GLN A 154 -40.38 -33.62 -26.64
N GLU A 155 -41.07 -32.58 -26.14
CA GLU A 155 -42.55 -32.60 -26.07
C GLU A 155 -43.21 -32.57 -27.46
N THR A 156 -42.64 -31.83 -28.41
CA THR A 156 -43.15 -31.78 -29.79
C THR A 156 -42.83 -33.05 -30.58
N ARG A 157 -41.78 -33.81 -30.22
CA ARG A 157 -41.51 -35.13 -30.84
C ARG A 157 -42.36 -36.27 -30.29
N LYS A 158 -42.78 -36.24 -29.02
CA LYS A 158 -43.68 -37.28 -28.48
C LYS A 158 -45.13 -37.12 -28.94
N LYS A 159 -45.59 -35.89 -29.20
CA LYS A 159 -46.96 -35.65 -29.67
C LYS A 159 -47.20 -36.00 -31.15
N CYS A 160 -46.14 -36.21 -31.94
CA CYS A 160 -46.25 -36.59 -33.34
C CYS A 160 -46.34 -38.11 -33.60
N PHE A 161 -46.13 -38.98 -32.60
CA PHE A 161 -46.20 -40.44 -32.79
C PHE A 161 -47.56 -41.07 -32.44
N GLU A 162 -48.46 -40.36 -31.77
CA GLU A 162 -49.77 -40.92 -31.37
C GLU A 162 -50.94 -40.60 -32.33
N LEU A 163 -50.71 -39.85 -33.42
CA LEU A 163 -51.78 -39.40 -34.32
C LEU A 163 -51.65 -39.82 -35.80
N SER A 164 -50.68 -40.67 -36.14
CA SER A 164 -50.60 -41.32 -37.46
C SER A 164 -50.85 -42.83 -37.34
N GLY A 165 -52.10 -43.20 -37.11
CA GLY A 165 -52.52 -44.59 -36.96
C GLY A 165 -54.02 -44.80 -37.23
N ALA A 166 -54.54 -44.18 -38.28
CA ALA A 166 -55.78 -44.54 -38.95
C ALA A 166 -55.36 -44.93 -40.38
N VAL A 167 -55.78 -46.02 -41.04
CA VAL A 167 -56.89 -46.96 -40.92
C VAL A 167 -56.58 -48.10 -41.93
N LEU A 168 -57.11 -49.33 -41.74
CA LEU A 168 -57.86 -50.13 -42.74
C LEU A 168 -57.98 -51.62 -42.34
N ASP A 169 -59.25 -52.06 -42.30
CA ASP A 169 -59.78 -53.42 -42.19
C ASP A 169 -59.37 -54.36 -43.36
N PRO A 170 -59.60 -55.68 -43.20
CA PRO A 170 -60.16 -56.55 -44.23
C PRO A 170 -61.66 -56.79 -44.06
#